data_AF-A0A9X6BAD8-F1
#
_entry.id   AF-A0A9X6BAD8-F1
#
_cell.length_a   1.000
_cell.length_b   1.000
_cell.length_c   1.000
_cell.angle_alpha   90.00
_cell.angle_beta   90.00
_cell.angle_gamma   90.00
#
_symmetry.space_group_name_H-M   'P 1'
#
loop_
_entity.id
_entity.type
_entity.pdbx_description
1 polymer ?
#
loop_
_entity_poly.entity_id
_entity_poly.type
_entity_poly.pdbx_seq_one_letter_code
_entity_poly.pdbx_strand_id
1 'polypeptide(L)'
;MKIERKVADFGNSFNNFTVDGYYFELATNVVKVSKKKAEDLLVERILNPEDLLNSLLISTEIDGEEFYYVLGRLAEDNQLANSHVNKMHDKIKSPIPYISFLGAIAYYHALNADKNDNEVEIEYMSMMLPIWLLKREEKFSIAHKMMEQRFIGEHKVKVLTPGMERELTITVNTAKCRNESEIARHSLKYKMVAKDKNSDVISIEKRLEAEKFDDFEVVLTDIGGGSTDAVRLGKGLTTPKHRDSFQVIDIEPFLGYIDRFRKEKVLQYFKDLRTLETFIVKNYKDQDYVLTDENTGQEHDFTSEIVEALQEYAKILVAKVLDVFIPSSTNTVLKFIYIGGEAPVLEPYIRLALLDHMNETAAKNNHFFLSDIIKRDEKEIFAPTSRTINLAALELKAIDETKEQLA
;
A
#
# COMPACT_ATOMS: atom_id res chain seq x y z
N MET A 1 -24.76 -4.08 10.09
CA MET A 1 -23.71 -3.07 10.35
C MET A 1 -23.64 -2.12 9.16
N LYS A 2 -23.66 -0.80 9.39
CA LYS A 2 -23.51 0.20 8.32
C LYS A 2 -22.11 0.82 8.37
N ILE A 3 -21.45 0.88 7.21
CA ILE A 3 -20.15 1.48 6.99
C ILE A 3 -20.32 2.64 6.00
N GLU A 4 -19.94 3.85 6.39
CA GLU A 4 -20.06 5.00 5.49
C GLU A 4 -18.97 5.00 4.43
N ARG A 5 -17.73 4.74 4.84
CA ARG A 5 -16.54 4.82 3.99
C ARG A 5 -15.63 3.63 4.25
N LYS A 6 -15.30 2.92 3.18
CA LYS A 6 -14.22 1.94 3.18
C LYS A 6 -13.19 2.29 2.13
N VAL A 7 -11.95 2.46 2.53
CA VAL A 7 -10.83 2.75 1.66
C VAL A 7 -9.85 1.58 1.65
N ALA A 8 -9.32 1.24 0.48
CA ALA A 8 -8.34 0.18 0.32
C ALA A 8 -7.20 0.54 -0.62
N ASP A 9 -5.98 0.30 -0.13
CA ASP A 9 -4.78 0.18 -0.92
C ASP A 9 -4.37 -1.30 -0.97
N PHE A 10 -4.59 -1.92 -2.13
CA PHE A 10 -4.21 -3.31 -2.37
C PHE A 10 -2.73 -3.40 -2.78
N GLY A 11 -1.82 -3.25 -1.83
CA GLY A 11 -0.38 -3.29 -2.07
C GLY A 11 0.16 -4.70 -2.35
N ASN A 12 1.38 -4.79 -2.87
CA ASN A 12 2.04 -6.06 -3.18
C ASN A 12 2.60 -6.78 -1.93
N SER A 13 2.93 -6.04 -0.86
CA SER A 13 3.48 -6.56 0.39
C SER A 13 2.42 -6.58 1.49
N PHE A 14 1.71 -5.45 1.67
CA PHE A 14 0.58 -5.33 2.57
C PHE A 14 -0.60 -4.67 1.84
N ASN A 15 -1.80 -5.14 2.15
CA ASN A 15 -3.02 -4.38 1.92
C ASN A 15 -3.22 -3.42 3.10
N ASN A 16 -3.50 -2.16 2.81
CA ASN A 16 -3.85 -1.16 3.82
C ASN A 16 -5.33 -0.84 3.71
N PHE A 17 -6.03 -0.83 4.84
CA PHE A 17 -7.45 -0.56 4.90
C PHE A 17 -7.76 0.58 5.87
N THR A 18 -8.78 1.34 5.52
CA THR A 18 -9.46 2.26 6.45
C THR A 18 -10.95 2.00 6.36
N VAL A 19 -11.62 1.79 7.49
CA VAL A 19 -13.07 1.62 7.56
C VAL A 19 -13.61 2.61 8.59
N ASP A 20 -14.36 3.61 8.12
CA ASP A 20 -14.84 4.75 8.92
C ASP A 20 -13.74 5.39 9.79
N GLY A 21 -12.54 5.54 9.23
CA GLY A 21 -11.36 6.10 9.90
C GLY A 21 -10.53 5.10 10.71
N TYR A 22 -11.01 3.87 10.95
CA TYR A 22 -10.21 2.82 11.61
C TYR A 22 -9.23 2.19 10.62
N TYR A 23 -7.93 2.37 10.87
CA TYR A 23 -6.86 1.85 10.03
C TYR A 23 -6.32 0.50 10.52
N PHE A 24 -6.08 -0.41 9.58
CA PHE A 24 -5.35 -1.66 9.83
C PHE A 24 -4.68 -2.18 8.56
N GLU A 25 -3.67 -3.04 8.73
CA GLU A 25 -2.93 -3.68 7.65
C GLU A 25 -3.22 -5.19 7.61
N LEU A 26 -3.21 -5.77 6.42
CA LEU A 26 -3.27 -7.22 6.21
C LEU A 26 -2.19 -7.62 5.21
N ALA A 27 -1.33 -8.58 5.56
CA ALA A 27 -0.35 -9.10 4.61
C ALA A 27 -1.05 -9.61 3.33
N THR A 28 -0.46 -9.33 2.16
CA THR A 28 -1.12 -9.57 0.85
C THR A 28 -1.31 -11.05 0.52
N ASN A 29 -0.66 -11.94 1.27
CA ASN A 29 -0.72 -13.38 1.11
C ASN A 29 -2.16 -13.91 1.20
N VAL A 30 -2.60 -14.56 0.13
CA VAL A 30 -3.86 -15.29 0.04
C VAL A 30 -3.57 -16.66 -0.57
N VAL A 31 -3.89 -17.72 0.17
CA VAL A 31 -3.65 -19.10 -0.26
C VAL A 31 -4.96 -19.87 -0.31
N LYS A 32 -5.32 -20.37 -1.50
CA LYS A 32 -6.43 -21.31 -1.67
C LYS A 32 -6.06 -22.66 -1.07
N VAL A 33 -6.93 -23.22 -0.24
CA VAL A 33 -6.77 -24.54 0.38
C VAL A 33 -7.96 -25.44 0.04
N SER A 34 -7.80 -26.75 0.21
CA SER A 34 -8.94 -27.67 0.11
C SER A 34 -9.83 -27.55 1.35
N LYS A 35 -11.11 -27.92 1.22
CA LYS A 35 -12.06 -27.99 2.34
C LYS A 35 -11.49 -28.76 3.54
N LYS A 36 -10.99 -29.97 3.29
CA LYS A 36 -10.36 -30.79 4.34
C LYS A 36 -9.21 -30.07 5.04
N LYS A 37 -8.32 -29.41 4.27
CA LYS A 37 -7.22 -28.65 4.86
C LYS A 37 -7.74 -27.47 5.69
N ALA A 38 -8.80 -26.79 5.27
CA ALA A 38 -9.41 -25.71 6.05
C ALA A 38 -9.99 -26.20 7.39
N GLU A 39 -10.69 -27.35 7.37
CA GLU A 39 -11.26 -27.98 8.57
C GLU A 39 -10.19 -28.42 9.58
N ASP A 40 -9.02 -28.86 9.10
CA ASP A 40 -7.94 -29.39 9.94
C ASP A 40 -6.88 -28.32 10.34
N LEU A 41 -6.89 -27.11 9.74
CA LEU A 41 -5.79 -26.16 9.87
C LEU A 41 -5.69 -25.51 11.26
N LEU A 42 -6.83 -25.09 11.81
CA LEU A 42 -6.90 -24.35 13.07
C LEU A 42 -7.64 -25.19 14.10
N VAL A 43 -6.95 -25.51 15.19
CA VAL A 43 -7.50 -26.28 16.32
C VAL A 43 -7.79 -25.42 17.55
N GLU A 44 -7.12 -24.27 17.66
CA GLU A 44 -7.27 -23.34 18.77
C GLU A 44 -8.41 -22.36 18.51
N ARG A 45 -9.25 -22.15 19.53
CA ARG A 45 -10.34 -21.17 19.48
C ARG A 45 -9.83 -19.79 19.84
N ILE A 46 -10.17 -18.82 19.01
CA ILE A 46 -9.89 -17.40 19.26
C ILE A 46 -11.08 -16.79 19.98
N LEU A 47 -10.80 -16.06 21.07
CA LEU A 47 -11.82 -15.38 21.87
C LEU A 47 -11.80 -13.86 21.72
N ASN A 48 -10.63 -13.26 21.47
CA ASN A 48 -10.48 -11.82 21.22
C ASN A 48 -10.58 -11.54 19.71
N PRO A 49 -11.53 -10.70 19.24
CA PRO A 49 -11.65 -10.36 17.83
C PRO A 49 -10.40 -9.74 17.20
N GLU A 50 -9.54 -9.08 17.98
CA GLU A 50 -8.27 -8.52 17.49
C GLU A 50 -7.33 -9.59 16.93
N ASP A 51 -7.33 -10.79 17.52
CA ASP A 51 -6.49 -11.91 17.10
C ASP A 51 -6.94 -12.52 15.77
N LEU A 52 -8.19 -12.27 15.34
CA LEU A 52 -8.73 -12.80 14.09
C LEU A 52 -7.90 -12.37 12.88
N LEU A 53 -7.34 -11.15 12.89
CA LEU A 53 -6.54 -10.61 11.77
C LEU A 53 -5.37 -11.51 11.39
N ASN A 54 -4.75 -12.17 12.39
CA ASN A 54 -3.61 -13.06 12.18
C ASN A 54 -4.01 -14.48 11.78
N SER A 55 -5.30 -14.83 11.88
CA SER A 55 -5.83 -16.19 11.76
C SER A 55 -7.04 -16.26 10.84
N LEU A 56 -7.09 -15.41 9.82
CA LEU A 56 -8.19 -15.33 8.86
C LEU A 56 -8.24 -16.60 7.98
N LEU A 57 -9.23 -17.43 8.25
CA LEU A 57 -9.66 -18.53 7.39
C LEU A 57 -11.11 -18.26 6.97
N ILE A 58 -11.33 -18.11 5.66
CA ILE A 58 -12.66 -17.81 5.13
C ILE A 58 -13.04 -18.76 3.99
N SER A 59 -14.34 -18.94 3.77
CA SER A 59 -14.86 -19.43 2.48
C SER A 59 -15.80 -18.43 1.83
N THR A 60 -15.88 -18.50 0.51
CA THR A 60 -16.81 -17.71 -0.30
C THR A 60 -17.17 -18.49 -1.56
N GLU A 61 -18.32 -18.19 -2.14
CA GLU A 61 -18.78 -18.79 -3.38
C GLU A 61 -18.32 -17.93 -4.57
N ILE A 62 -17.70 -18.55 -5.57
CA ILE A 62 -17.33 -17.91 -6.83
C ILE A 62 -17.83 -18.83 -7.95
N ASP A 63 -18.67 -18.30 -8.84
CA ASP A 63 -19.27 -19.03 -9.96
C ASP A 63 -20.00 -20.33 -9.55
N GLY A 64 -20.65 -20.34 -8.38
CA GLY A 64 -21.42 -21.48 -7.86
C GLY A 64 -20.59 -22.54 -7.13
N GLU A 65 -19.27 -22.34 -6.99
CA GLU A 65 -18.39 -23.24 -6.24
C GLU A 65 -17.85 -22.56 -4.97
N GLU A 66 -17.93 -23.24 -3.83
CA GLU A 66 -17.37 -22.75 -2.57
C GLU A 66 -15.85 -22.99 -2.51
N PHE A 67 -15.10 -21.92 -2.31
CA PHE A 67 -13.65 -21.95 -2.19
C PHE A 67 -13.19 -21.49 -0.81
N TYR A 68 -12.08 -22.07 -0.35
CA TYR A 68 -11.53 -21.87 1.00
C TYR A 68 -10.19 -21.17 0.91
N TYR A 69 -10.00 -20.13 1.70
CA TYR A 69 -8.83 -19.26 1.65
C TYR A 69 -8.26 -19.01 3.03
N VAL A 70 -6.94 -19.06 3.11
CA VAL A 70 -6.15 -18.59 4.24
C VAL A 70 -5.56 -17.24 3.85
N LEU A 71 -5.63 -16.25 4.74
CA LEU A 71 -5.20 -14.88 4.48
C LEU A 71 -4.13 -14.41 5.48
N GLY A 72 -3.38 -13.39 5.08
CA GLY A 72 -2.51 -12.64 5.97
C GLY A 72 -1.37 -13.50 6.53
N ARG A 73 -1.08 -13.32 7.82
CA ARG A 73 0.02 -14.01 8.51
C ARG A 73 -0.15 -15.54 8.49
N LEU A 74 -1.37 -16.05 8.68
CA LEU A 74 -1.63 -17.49 8.58
C LEU A 74 -1.31 -18.06 7.18
N ALA A 75 -1.37 -17.23 6.15
CA ALA A 75 -0.99 -17.61 4.79
C ALA A 75 0.52 -17.52 4.53
N GLU A 76 1.27 -16.70 5.28
CA GLU A 76 2.74 -16.59 5.19
C GLU A 76 3.43 -17.91 5.57
N ASP A 77 2.89 -18.64 6.55
CA ASP A 77 3.43 -19.93 7.02
C ASP A 77 3.26 -21.08 6.01
N ASN A 78 2.62 -20.82 4.87
CA ASN A 78 2.37 -21.82 3.82
C ASN A 78 3.46 -21.75 2.74
N GLN A 79 3.95 -22.91 2.26
CA GLN A 79 5.04 -23.02 1.27
C GLN A 79 4.81 -22.24 -0.04
N LEU A 80 3.57 -21.83 -0.35
CA LEU A 80 3.19 -21.07 -1.55
C LEU A 80 3.07 -19.55 -1.31
N ALA A 81 3.35 -19.07 -0.10
CA ALA A 81 3.18 -17.69 0.35
C ALA A 81 3.78 -16.67 -0.63
N ASN A 82 5.01 -16.89 -1.11
CA ASN A 82 5.75 -15.89 -1.89
C ASN A 82 5.56 -15.99 -3.42
N SER A 83 4.65 -16.84 -3.90
CA SER A 83 4.44 -17.04 -5.35
C SER A 83 3.99 -15.78 -6.10
N HIS A 84 3.44 -14.79 -5.39
CA HIS A 84 2.96 -13.53 -5.94
C HIS A 84 4.01 -12.40 -5.93
N VAL A 85 5.10 -12.53 -5.16
CA VAL A 85 6.02 -11.40 -4.89
C VAL A 85 6.92 -11.05 -6.08
N ASN A 86 7.27 -12.05 -6.90
CA ASN A 86 8.12 -11.84 -8.08
C ASN A 86 7.33 -11.48 -9.34
N LYS A 87 6.03 -11.13 -9.23
CA LYS A 87 5.18 -10.84 -10.39
C LYS A 87 4.27 -9.64 -10.13
N MET A 88 4.25 -8.69 -11.07
CA MET A 88 3.19 -7.68 -11.17
C MET A 88 1.85 -8.40 -11.41
N HIS A 89 1.04 -8.53 -10.36
CA HIS A 89 -0.22 -9.26 -10.43
C HIS A 89 -1.34 -8.36 -10.95
N ASP A 90 -2.15 -8.88 -11.87
CA ASP A 90 -3.30 -8.15 -12.40
C ASP A 90 -4.35 -7.98 -11.28
N LYS A 91 -4.33 -6.82 -10.61
CA LYS A 91 -5.25 -6.47 -9.52
C LYS A 91 -6.72 -6.47 -9.96
N ILE A 92 -7.05 -6.47 -11.26
CA ILE A 92 -8.43 -6.51 -11.75
C ILE A 92 -8.94 -7.96 -11.85
N LYS A 93 -8.06 -8.93 -12.15
CA LYS A 93 -8.46 -10.33 -12.35
C LYS A 93 -8.08 -11.25 -11.20
N SER A 94 -7.06 -10.90 -10.44
CA SER A 94 -6.55 -11.71 -9.33
C SER A 94 -7.61 -11.86 -8.23
N PRO A 95 -7.80 -13.05 -7.65
CA PRO A 95 -8.67 -13.22 -6.49
C PRO A 95 -8.15 -12.46 -5.26
N ILE A 96 -6.85 -12.13 -5.19
CA ILE A 96 -6.20 -11.57 -3.99
C ILE A 96 -6.93 -10.32 -3.47
N PRO A 97 -7.13 -9.21 -4.24
CA PRO A 97 -7.84 -8.03 -3.72
C PRO A 97 -9.26 -8.31 -3.23
N TYR A 98 -9.98 -9.19 -3.93
CA TYR A 98 -11.37 -9.53 -3.58
C TYR A 98 -11.43 -10.32 -2.27
N ILE A 99 -10.61 -11.37 -2.16
CA ILE A 99 -10.53 -12.19 -0.95
C ILE A 99 -10.02 -11.37 0.24
N SER A 100 -9.00 -10.53 0.05
CA SER A 100 -8.51 -9.60 1.08
C SER A 100 -9.58 -8.61 1.52
N PHE A 101 -10.42 -8.12 0.61
CA PHE A 101 -11.57 -7.28 0.96
C PHE A 101 -12.57 -8.02 1.87
N LEU A 102 -12.98 -9.24 1.48
CA LEU A 102 -13.92 -10.03 2.30
C LEU A 102 -13.36 -10.30 3.70
N GLY A 103 -12.08 -10.68 3.78
CA GLY A 103 -11.39 -10.89 5.06
C GLY A 103 -11.28 -9.63 5.91
N ALA A 104 -11.00 -8.48 5.29
CA ALA A 104 -10.90 -7.20 5.98
C ALA A 104 -12.25 -6.75 6.57
N ILE A 105 -13.34 -6.90 5.82
CA ILE A 105 -14.69 -6.59 6.33
C ILE A 105 -15.11 -7.57 7.43
N ALA A 106 -14.82 -8.86 7.26
CA ALA A 106 -15.09 -9.85 8.30
C ALA A 106 -14.34 -9.56 9.61
N TYR A 107 -13.07 -9.14 9.53
CA TYR A 107 -12.30 -8.69 10.68
C TYR A 107 -12.91 -7.45 11.34
N TYR A 108 -13.18 -6.41 10.56
CA TYR A 108 -13.75 -5.17 11.09
C TYR A 108 -15.13 -5.38 11.72
N HIS A 109 -15.96 -6.23 11.12
CA HIS A 109 -17.24 -6.65 11.68
C HIS A 109 -17.06 -7.40 13.00
N ALA A 110 -16.08 -8.31 13.10
CA ALA A 110 -15.81 -9.03 14.33
C ALA A 110 -15.44 -8.11 15.51
N LEU A 111 -14.79 -6.97 15.23
CA LEU A 111 -14.43 -5.97 16.23
C LEU A 111 -15.60 -5.10 16.70
N ASN A 112 -16.51 -4.73 15.78
CA ASN A 112 -17.41 -3.59 15.98
C ASN A 112 -18.89 -3.93 15.96
N ALA A 113 -19.28 -5.14 15.54
CA ALA A 113 -20.68 -5.52 15.38
C ALA A 113 -21.12 -6.61 16.36
N ASP A 114 -22.41 -6.61 16.65
CA ASP A 114 -23.05 -7.68 17.42
C ASP A 114 -22.92 -9.02 16.70
N LYS A 115 -22.68 -10.10 17.46
CA LYS A 115 -22.51 -11.46 16.89
C LYS A 115 -23.73 -11.98 16.12
N ASN A 116 -24.90 -11.41 16.36
CA ASN A 116 -26.16 -11.80 15.70
C ASN A 116 -26.44 -10.97 14.44
N ASP A 117 -25.71 -9.87 14.24
CA ASP A 117 -25.75 -9.10 13.00
C ASP A 117 -24.85 -9.80 11.97
N ASN A 118 -25.41 -10.09 10.80
CA ASN A 118 -24.74 -10.80 9.72
C ASN A 118 -24.79 -10.02 8.41
N GLU A 119 -25.28 -8.79 8.44
CA GLU A 119 -25.42 -7.93 7.27
C GLU A 119 -24.45 -6.76 7.40
N VAL A 120 -23.71 -6.47 6.34
CA VAL A 120 -22.82 -5.31 6.27
C VAL A 120 -23.20 -4.50 5.05
N GLU A 121 -23.54 -3.24 5.23
CA GLU A 121 -23.79 -2.29 4.14
C GLU A 121 -22.64 -1.29 4.08
N ILE A 122 -21.96 -1.19 2.94
CA ILE A 122 -20.89 -0.25 2.66
C ILE A 122 -21.42 0.78 1.67
N GLU A 123 -21.60 2.02 2.11
CA GLU A 123 -22.14 3.08 1.28
C GLU A 123 -21.15 3.46 0.16
N TYR A 124 -19.90 3.73 0.55
CA TYR A 124 -18.87 4.17 -0.38
C TYR A 124 -17.55 3.43 -0.16
N MET A 125 -17.14 2.67 -1.18
CA MET A 125 -15.82 2.04 -1.24
C MET A 125 -14.88 2.81 -2.18
N SER A 126 -13.68 3.16 -1.73
CA SER A 126 -12.62 3.74 -2.57
C SER A 126 -11.38 2.86 -2.64
N MET A 127 -10.79 2.78 -3.82
CA MET A 127 -9.57 2.01 -4.08
C MET A 127 -8.77 2.65 -5.21
N MET A 128 -7.64 2.04 -5.57
CA MET A 128 -6.81 2.49 -6.66
C MET A 128 -6.13 1.34 -7.42
N LEU A 129 -5.66 1.67 -8.61
CA LEU A 129 -4.88 0.77 -9.45
C LEU A 129 -3.51 1.38 -9.81
N PRO A 130 -2.46 0.55 -9.92
CA PRO A 130 -1.13 0.99 -10.26
C PRO A 130 -1.05 1.44 -11.72
N ILE A 131 -0.16 2.39 -12.00
CA ILE A 131 -0.01 3.01 -13.33
C ILE A 131 0.27 1.95 -14.39
N TRP A 132 1.10 0.94 -14.10
CA TRP A 132 1.40 -0.13 -15.06
C TRP A 132 0.15 -0.90 -15.53
N LEU A 133 -0.84 -1.10 -14.67
CA LEU A 133 -2.07 -1.81 -15.02
C LEU A 133 -3.01 -0.89 -15.81
N LEU A 134 -3.12 0.37 -15.38
CA LEU A 134 -3.88 1.40 -16.09
C LEU A 134 -3.36 1.62 -17.53
N LYS A 135 -2.04 1.53 -17.71
CA LYS A 135 -1.37 1.70 -19.00
C LYS A 135 -1.67 0.61 -20.02
N ARG A 136 -2.22 -0.55 -19.61
CA ARG A 136 -2.65 -1.62 -20.53
C ARG A 136 -3.94 -1.30 -21.27
N GLU A 137 -4.79 -0.45 -20.69
CA GLU A 137 -6.07 -0.06 -21.29
C GLU A 137 -5.95 1.24 -22.09
N GLU A 138 -6.74 1.40 -23.16
CA GLU A 138 -6.77 2.63 -23.97
C GLU A 138 -7.11 3.87 -23.13
N LYS A 139 -8.05 3.72 -22.18
CA LYS A 139 -8.46 4.75 -21.23
C LYS A 139 -8.39 4.19 -19.81
N PHE A 140 -7.78 4.93 -18.88
CA PHE A 140 -7.69 4.53 -17.47
C PHE A 140 -9.07 4.28 -16.84
N SER A 141 -10.10 5.01 -17.29
CA SER A 141 -11.47 4.82 -16.84
C SER A 141 -12.04 3.41 -17.12
N ILE A 142 -11.53 2.70 -18.12
CA ILE A 142 -11.94 1.32 -18.41
C ILE A 142 -11.45 0.39 -17.29
N ALA A 143 -10.15 0.43 -16.98
CA ALA A 143 -9.56 -0.31 -15.87
C ALA A 143 -10.22 0.04 -14.52
N HIS A 144 -10.50 1.33 -14.28
CA HIS A 144 -11.23 1.77 -13.09
C HIS A 144 -12.60 1.11 -12.99
N LYS A 145 -13.39 1.14 -14.07
CA LYS A 145 -14.73 0.54 -14.08
C LYS A 145 -14.68 -0.97 -13.87
N MET A 146 -13.71 -1.65 -14.49
CA MET A 146 -13.52 -3.08 -14.26
C MET A 146 -13.22 -3.40 -12.81
N MET A 147 -12.36 -2.61 -12.14
CA MET A 147 -12.05 -2.78 -10.72
C MET A 147 -13.25 -2.46 -9.81
N GLU A 148 -13.96 -1.35 -10.07
CA GLU A 148 -15.16 -0.95 -9.32
C GLU A 148 -16.23 -2.04 -9.33
N GLN A 149 -16.52 -2.62 -10.50
CA GLN A 149 -17.56 -3.65 -10.67
C GLN A 149 -17.27 -4.96 -9.94
N ARG A 150 -16.03 -5.19 -9.50
CA ARG A 150 -15.70 -6.38 -8.68
C ARG A 150 -16.27 -6.32 -7.28
N PHE A 151 -16.48 -5.11 -6.78
CA PHE A 151 -16.86 -4.86 -5.40
C PHE A 151 -18.26 -4.28 -5.27
N ILE A 152 -18.89 -3.78 -6.34
CA ILE A 152 -20.27 -3.29 -6.27
C ILE A 152 -21.23 -4.48 -6.23
N GLY A 153 -22.23 -4.41 -5.35
CA GLY A 153 -23.27 -5.43 -5.22
C GLY A 153 -23.15 -6.25 -3.93
N GLU A 154 -23.80 -7.42 -3.95
CA GLU A 154 -23.88 -8.34 -2.82
C GLU A 154 -22.76 -9.38 -2.86
N HIS A 155 -22.13 -9.63 -1.72
CA HIS A 155 -21.08 -10.61 -1.52
C HIS A 155 -21.37 -11.45 -0.28
N LYS A 156 -20.95 -12.71 -0.29
CA LYS A 156 -21.08 -13.61 0.87
C LYS A 156 -19.74 -14.16 1.29
N VAL A 157 -19.48 -14.16 2.59
CA VAL A 157 -18.26 -14.72 3.17
C VAL A 157 -18.58 -15.45 4.45
N LYS A 158 -17.99 -16.64 4.62
CA LYS A 158 -18.02 -17.37 5.88
C LYS A 158 -16.66 -17.26 6.55
N VAL A 159 -16.64 -16.82 7.80
CA VAL A 159 -15.47 -16.95 8.67
C VAL A 159 -15.49 -18.34 9.26
N LEU A 160 -14.40 -19.08 9.07
CA LEU A 160 -14.26 -20.47 9.53
C LEU A 160 -13.28 -20.59 10.71
N THR A 161 -12.66 -19.48 11.11
CA THR A 161 -11.74 -19.42 12.25
C THR A 161 -12.48 -19.81 13.54
N PRO A 162 -12.03 -20.84 14.27
CA PRO A 162 -12.73 -21.33 15.46
C PRO A 162 -12.90 -20.25 16.53
N GLY A 163 -14.11 -20.09 17.06
CA GLY A 163 -14.50 -19.05 18.03
C GLY A 163 -14.99 -17.73 17.41
N MET A 164 -14.81 -17.53 16.10
CA MET A 164 -15.23 -16.35 15.36
C MET A 164 -16.19 -16.66 14.21
N GLU A 165 -16.67 -17.90 14.11
CA GLU A 165 -17.45 -18.42 13.00
C GLU A 165 -18.72 -17.59 12.77
N ARG A 166 -18.94 -17.20 11.52
CA ARG A 166 -20.13 -16.45 11.07
C ARG A 166 -20.24 -16.45 9.56
N GLU A 167 -21.43 -16.21 9.05
CA GLU A 167 -21.69 -16.00 7.63
C GLU A 167 -22.18 -14.56 7.45
N LEU A 168 -21.45 -13.76 6.68
CA LEU A 168 -21.75 -12.36 6.43
C LEU A 168 -22.25 -12.17 5.00
N THR A 169 -23.30 -11.37 4.86
CA THR A 169 -23.72 -10.76 3.60
C THR A 169 -23.23 -9.32 3.57
N ILE A 170 -22.37 -8.98 2.61
CA ILE A 170 -21.76 -7.67 2.46
C ILE A 170 -22.31 -7.04 1.18
N THR A 171 -23.00 -5.92 1.31
CA THR A 171 -23.51 -5.13 0.18
C THR A 171 -22.71 -3.85 0.04
N VAL A 172 -22.19 -3.58 -1.15
CA VAL A 172 -21.48 -2.34 -1.48
C VAL A 172 -22.31 -1.55 -2.47
N ASN A 173 -22.75 -0.37 -2.04
CA ASN A 173 -23.65 0.48 -2.81
C ASN A 173 -22.88 1.19 -3.94
N THR A 174 -21.76 1.81 -3.62
CA THR A 174 -20.91 2.51 -4.59
C THR A 174 -19.44 2.15 -4.40
N ALA A 175 -18.73 1.97 -5.51
CA ALA A 175 -17.27 1.84 -5.52
C ALA A 175 -16.63 2.85 -6.48
N LYS A 176 -15.45 3.35 -6.12
CA LYS A 176 -14.67 4.26 -6.95
C LYS A 176 -13.20 3.91 -6.99
N CYS A 177 -12.67 3.73 -8.20
CA CYS A 177 -11.26 3.46 -8.42
C CYS A 177 -10.52 4.70 -8.90
N ARG A 178 -9.31 4.90 -8.38
CA ARG A 178 -8.41 6.03 -8.67
C ARG A 178 -7.06 5.56 -9.23
N ASN A 179 -6.27 6.52 -9.70
CA ASN A 179 -4.90 6.29 -10.10
C ASN A 179 -4.02 6.26 -8.85
N GLU A 180 -3.37 5.14 -8.57
CA GLU A 180 -2.31 5.05 -7.56
C GLU A 180 -1.20 6.05 -7.92
N SER A 181 -0.47 6.53 -6.90
CA SER A 181 0.56 7.57 -6.99
C SER A 181 0.03 8.99 -7.30
N GLU A 182 -0.87 9.16 -8.28
CA GLU A 182 -1.45 10.49 -8.58
C GLU A 182 -2.39 10.96 -7.47
N ILE A 183 -3.15 10.06 -6.87
CA ILE A 183 -4.07 10.39 -5.79
C ILE A 183 -3.33 10.99 -4.58
N ALA A 184 -2.10 10.56 -4.29
CA ALA A 184 -1.26 11.06 -3.19
C ALA A 184 -1.12 12.59 -3.16
N ARG A 185 -1.25 13.28 -4.30
CA ARG A 185 -1.24 14.75 -4.34
C ARG A 185 -2.29 15.39 -3.44
N HIS A 186 -3.42 14.71 -3.18
CA HIS A 186 -4.43 15.22 -2.26
C HIS A 186 -3.93 15.21 -0.81
N SER A 187 -3.25 14.16 -0.36
CA SER A 187 -2.60 14.13 0.96
C SER A 187 -1.44 15.11 1.09
N LEU A 188 -0.76 15.44 -0.02
CA LEU A 188 0.25 16.50 -0.01
C LEU A 188 -0.35 17.90 0.14
N LYS A 189 -1.56 18.11 -0.39
CA LYS A 189 -2.24 19.42 -0.37
C LYS A 189 -3.12 19.63 0.85
N TYR A 190 -3.66 18.56 1.42
CA TYR A 190 -4.70 18.61 2.43
C TYR A 190 -4.41 17.63 3.58
N LYS A 191 -5.01 17.92 4.73
CA LYS A 191 -4.98 17.08 5.94
C LYS A 191 -6.35 17.01 6.57
N MET A 192 -6.64 15.88 7.21
CA MET A 192 -7.82 15.69 8.05
C MET A 192 -7.45 16.15 9.46
N VAL A 193 -8.25 17.02 10.07
CA VAL A 193 -7.95 17.61 11.37
C VAL A 193 -9.16 17.44 12.28
N ALA A 194 -8.91 16.97 13.51
CA ALA A 194 -9.91 16.95 14.55
C ALA A 194 -10.23 18.39 14.99
N LYS A 195 -11.50 18.77 15.01
CA LYS A 195 -11.90 20.13 15.43
C LYS A 195 -11.45 20.44 16.87
N ASP A 196 -11.52 19.43 17.74
CA ASP A 196 -10.93 19.42 19.08
C ASP A 196 -10.56 17.97 19.48
N LYS A 197 -9.83 17.80 20.59
CA LYS A 197 -9.24 16.51 20.99
C LYS A 197 -10.27 15.39 21.25
N ASN A 198 -11.54 15.72 21.44
CA ASN A 198 -12.59 14.77 21.79
C ASN A 198 -13.78 14.83 20.81
N SER A 199 -13.59 15.43 19.63
CA SER A 199 -14.68 15.59 18.66
C SER A 199 -14.53 14.60 17.51
N ASP A 200 -15.62 13.90 17.21
CA ASP A 200 -15.78 13.10 16.00
C ASP A 200 -15.95 13.96 14.73
N VAL A 201 -15.87 15.30 14.86
CA VAL A 201 -16.00 16.23 13.73
C VAL A 201 -14.64 16.46 13.08
N ILE A 202 -14.53 16.01 11.84
CA ILE A 202 -13.35 16.14 10.99
C ILE A 202 -13.50 17.35 10.05
N SER A 203 -12.50 18.23 10.03
CA SER A 203 -12.31 19.28 9.01
C SER A 203 -11.17 18.93 8.07
N ILE A 204 -11.32 19.32 6.79
CA ILE A 204 -10.24 19.21 5.80
C ILE A 204 -9.56 20.57 5.69
N GLU A 205 -8.26 20.62 5.96
CA GLU A 205 -7.45 21.84 5.90
C GLU A 205 -6.37 21.74 4.83
N LYS A 206 -5.94 22.87 4.28
CA LYS A 206 -4.77 22.93 3.39
C LYS A 206 -3.48 22.78 4.19
N ARG A 207 -2.48 22.10 3.60
CA ARG A 207 -1.10 22.10 4.08
C ARG A 207 -0.35 23.29 3.50
N LEU A 208 0.19 24.14 4.38
CA LEU A 208 1.01 25.29 3.96
C LEU A 208 2.34 24.83 3.35
N GLU A 209 2.82 23.64 3.73
CA GLU A 209 4.04 23.06 3.18
C GLU A 209 3.95 22.75 1.68
N ALA A 210 2.74 22.61 1.14
CA ALA A 210 2.50 22.38 -0.28
C ALA A 210 2.82 23.61 -1.15
N GLU A 211 2.80 24.82 -0.58
CA GLU A 211 3.00 26.09 -1.31
C GLU A 211 4.38 26.17 -1.99
N LYS A 212 5.37 25.43 -1.47
CA LYS A 212 6.70 25.34 -2.11
C LYS A 212 6.66 24.74 -3.52
N PHE A 213 5.55 24.13 -3.91
CA PHE A 213 5.33 23.51 -5.22
C PHE A 213 4.40 24.32 -6.13
N ASP A 214 3.92 25.50 -5.71
CA ASP A 214 2.92 26.28 -6.46
C ASP A 214 3.39 26.66 -7.87
N ASP A 215 4.67 27.00 -8.03
CA ASP A 215 5.25 27.42 -9.30
C ASP A 215 5.92 26.30 -10.12
N PHE A 216 5.98 25.09 -9.57
CA PHE A 216 6.77 23.98 -10.12
C PHE A 216 5.91 22.80 -10.54
N GLU A 217 6.21 22.22 -11.70
CA GLU A 217 5.76 20.86 -11.98
C GLU A 217 6.49 19.88 -11.08
N VAL A 218 5.78 18.83 -10.66
CA VAL A 218 6.27 17.88 -9.66
C VAL A 218 6.15 16.47 -10.20
N VAL A 219 7.22 15.70 -10.11
CA VAL A 219 7.21 14.26 -10.35
C VAL A 219 7.01 13.57 -9.00
N LEU A 220 5.89 12.88 -8.81
CA LEU A 220 5.74 11.92 -7.73
C LEU A 220 6.33 10.59 -8.19
N THR A 221 7.27 10.05 -7.44
CA THR A 221 7.87 8.73 -7.70
C THR A 221 7.49 7.79 -6.57
N ASP A 222 6.58 6.87 -6.86
CA ASP A 222 6.04 5.89 -5.93
C ASP A 222 6.82 4.58 -6.03
N ILE A 223 7.64 4.34 -5.01
CA ILE A 223 8.56 3.21 -4.95
C ILE A 223 7.92 2.12 -4.09
N GLY A 224 7.25 1.19 -4.75
CA GLY A 224 6.66 0.00 -4.13
C GLY A 224 7.55 -1.23 -4.30
N GLY A 225 7.23 -2.28 -3.54
CA GLY A 225 7.96 -3.54 -3.62
C GLY A 225 7.88 -4.25 -4.99
N GLY A 226 6.73 -4.13 -5.67
CA GLY A 226 6.46 -4.84 -6.94
C GLY A 226 6.54 -3.98 -8.20
N SER A 227 6.51 -2.65 -8.09
CA SER A 227 6.60 -1.69 -9.20
C SER A 227 7.11 -0.36 -8.68
N THR A 228 7.76 0.39 -9.57
CA THR A 228 8.00 1.82 -9.36
C THR A 228 7.22 2.59 -10.41
N ASP A 229 6.27 3.38 -9.95
CA ASP A 229 5.35 4.14 -10.79
C ASP A 229 5.61 5.64 -10.55
N ALA A 230 5.55 6.46 -11.60
CA ALA A 230 5.83 7.88 -11.48
C ALA A 230 4.81 8.73 -12.24
N VAL A 231 4.47 9.90 -11.70
CA VAL A 231 3.51 10.81 -12.31
C VAL A 231 4.00 12.26 -12.27
N ARG A 232 4.03 12.91 -13.43
CA ARG A 232 4.29 14.34 -13.58
C ARG A 232 3.00 15.13 -13.39
N LEU A 233 2.86 15.73 -12.22
CA LEU A 233 1.82 16.68 -11.86
C LEU A 233 2.10 18.05 -12.48
N GLY A 234 1.02 18.81 -12.71
CA GLY A 234 1.13 20.22 -13.06
C GLY A 234 1.56 21.07 -11.87
N LYS A 235 1.84 22.35 -12.14
CA LYS A 235 2.17 23.37 -11.13
C LYS A 235 1.16 23.39 -9.98
N GLY A 236 1.63 23.53 -8.74
CA GLY A 236 0.78 23.53 -7.54
C GLY A 236 0.12 22.18 -7.25
N LEU A 237 0.81 21.09 -7.61
CA LEU A 237 0.31 19.72 -7.46
C LEU A 237 -1.07 19.55 -8.13
N THR A 238 -1.21 20.09 -9.35
CA THR A 238 -2.43 19.98 -10.14
C THR A 238 -2.47 18.68 -10.94
N THR A 239 -3.67 18.27 -11.35
CA THR A 239 -3.89 17.03 -12.08
C THR A 239 -3.03 16.97 -13.35
N PRO A 240 -2.44 15.80 -13.67
CA PRO A 240 -1.73 15.63 -14.93
C PRO A 240 -2.62 15.92 -16.15
N LYS A 241 -2.03 16.50 -17.19
CA LYS A 241 -2.78 16.88 -18.41
C LYS A 241 -2.87 15.76 -19.44
N HIS A 242 -1.91 14.84 -19.45
CA HIS A 242 -1.77 13.84 -20.51
C HIS A 242 -1.48 12.46 -19.93
N ARG A 243 -1.86 11.42 -20.66
CA ARG A 243 -1.52 10.03 -20.33
C ARG A 243 -0.01 9.82 -20.19
N ASP A 244 0.79 10.56 -20.96
CA ASP A 244 2.26 10.49 -20.93
C ASP A 244 2.88 11.14 -19.69
N SER A 245 2.08 11.83 -18.88
CA SER A 245 2.51 12.26 -17.55
C SER A 245 2.64 11.09 -16.57
N PHE A 246 2.02 9.95 -16.86
CA PHE A 246 2.09 8.73 -16.05
C PHE A 246 3.13 7.79 -16.67
N GLN A 247 4.09 7.34 -15.89
CA GLN A 247 5.22 6.52 -16.34
C GLN A 247 5.39 5.34 -15.41
N VAL A 248 5.69 4.18 -16.01
CA VAL A 248 6.19 3.02 -15.26
C VAL A 248 7.70 3.10 -15.39
N ILE A 249 8.41 3.17 -14.28
CA ILE A 249 9.87 3.17 -14.31
C ILE A 249 10.32 1.74 -14.59
N ASP A 250 10.96 1.54 -15.74
CA ASP A 250 11.43 0.22 -16.18
C ASP A 250 12.67 -0.20 -15.38
N ILE A 251 12.49 -0.53 -14.10
CA ILE A 251 13.50 -1.06 -13.18
C ILE A 251 13.05 -2.41 -12.67
N GLU A 252 14.01 -3.27 -12.30
CA GLU A 252 13.70 -4.46 -11.54
C GLU A 252 12.90 -4.10 -10.27
N PRO A 253 11.79 -4.79 -9.97
CA PRO A 253 11.04 -4.58 -8.74
C PRO A 253 11.94 -4.73 -7.51
N PHE A 254 11.79 -3.84 -6.53
CA PHE A 254 12.61 -3.84 -5.31
C PHE A 254 12.62 -5.21 -4.62
N LEU A 255 11.45 -5.82 -4.41
CA LEU A 255 11.36 -7.15 -3.78
C LEU A 255 12.01 -8.25 -4.61
N GLY A 256 12.00 -8.14 -5.94
CA GLY A 256 12.71 -9.05 -6.83
C GLY A 256 14.24 -8.92 -6.69
N TYR A 257 14.73 -7.68 -6.63
CA TYR A 257 16.14 -7.37 -6.38
C TYR A 257 16.61 -7.91 -5.01
N ILE A 258 15.81 -7.69 -3.96
CA ILE A 258 16.10 -8.19 -2.61
C ILE A 258 16.07 -9.73 -2.54
N ASP A 259 15.16 -10.41 -3.25
CA ASP A 259 15.15 -11.89 -3.27
C ASP A 259 16.36 -12.46 -4.01
N ARG A 260 16.85 -11.78 -5.06
CA ARG A 260 18.12 -12.15 -5.70
C ARG A 260 19.28 -12.01 -4.73
N PHE A 261 19.42 -10.85 -4.09
CA PHE A 261 20.43 -10.61 -3.06
C PHE A 261 20.38 -11.68 -1.97
N ARG A 262 19.18 -12.00 -1.48
CA ARG A 262 18.97 -13.06 -0.48
C ARG A 262 19.56 -14.39 -0.92
N LYS A 263 19.21 -14.85 -2.12
CA LYS A 263 19.65 -16.14 -2.66
C LYS A 263 21.15 -16.19 -2.89
N GLU A 264 21.75 -15.08 -3.26
CA GLU A 264 23.16 -15.01 -3.63
C GLU A 264 24.10 -14.74 -2.44
N LYS A 265 23.64 -14.03 -1.41
CA LYS A 265 24.52 -13.50 -0.34
C LYS A 265 24.18 -14.00 1.06
N VAL A 266 22.90 -14.14 1.40
CA VAL A 266 22.45 -14.34 2.80
C VAL A 266 21.44 -15.48 2.97
N LEU A 267 21.43 -16.44 2.05
CA LEU A 267 20.43 -17.52 1.97
C LEU A 267 20.39 -18.38 3.24
N GLN A 268 21.54 -18.60 3.87
CA GLN A 268 21.66 -19.42 5.09
C GLN A 268 21.03 -18.75 6.33
N TYR A 269 20.80 -17.43 6.30
CA TYR A 269 20.24 -16.66 7.43
C TYR A 269 18.77 -16.30 7.21
N PHE A 270 18.37 -16.05 5.96
CA PHE A 270 17.02 -15.64 5.61
C PHE A 270 16.33 -16.69 4.73
N LYS A 271 15.49 -17.51 5.35
CA LYS A 271 14.77 -18.63 4.71
C LYS A 271 13.86 -18.17 3.57
N ASP A 272 13.30 -16.98 3.70
CA ASP A 272 12.39 -16.38 2.74
C ASP A 272 12.62 -14.88 2.60
N LEU A 273 12.08 -14.32 1.51
CA LEU A 273 12.17 -12.90 1.19
C LEU A 273 11.53 -12.02 2.27
N ARG A 274 10.42 -12.46 2.85
CA ARG A 274 9.64 -11.68 3.81
C ARG A 274 10.42 -11.42 5.10
N THR A 275 11.15 -12.42 5.56
CA THR A 275 12.02 -12.32 6.72
C THR A 275 13.13 -11.31 6.46
N LEU A 276 13.74 -11.33 5.27
CA LEU A 276 14.77 -10.35 4.90
C LEU A 276 14.20 -8.92 4.73
N GLU A 277 13.08 -8.75 4.04
CA GLU A 277 12.39 -7.46 3.89
C GLU A 277 12.09 -6.86 5.27
N THR A 278 11.52 -7.66 6.18
CA THR A 278 11.20 -7.24 7.55
C THR A 278 12.45 -6.85 8.32
N PHE A 279 13.54 -7.60 8.16
CA PHE A 279 14.82 -7.30 8.78
C PHE A 279 15.39 -5.96 8.28
N ILE A 280 15.34 -5.69 6.97
CA ILE A 280 15.78 -4.41 6.39
C ILE A 280 14.91 -3.26 6.91
N VAL A 281 13.58 -3.42 6.90
CA VAL A 281 12.62 -2.38 7.33
C VAL A 281 12.72 -2.08 8.83
N LYS A 282 13.11 -3.04 9.66
CA LYS A 282 13.33 -2.79 11.09
C LYS A 282 14.58 -1.97 11.37
N ASN A 283 15.60 -2.06 10.50
CA ASN A 283 16.94 -1.56 10.76
C ASN A 283 17.38 -0.38 9.87
N TYR A 284 16.62 0.00 8.83
CA TYR A 284 17.05 1.02 7.85
C TYR A 284 17.32 2.41 8.44
N LYS A 285 16.71 2.76 9.57
CA LYS A 285 16.86 4.10 10.17
C LYS A 285 18.28 4.33 10.68
N ASP A 286 18.82 3.33 11.36
CA ASP A 286 20.17 3.37 11.93
C ASP A 286 21.22 2.90 10.91
N GLN A 287 20.78 2.26 9.82
CA GLN A 287 21.63 1.63 8.80
C GLN A 287 22.59 0.61 9.41
N ASP A 288 22.15 -0.03 10.49
CA ASP A 288 22.89 -1.03 11.25
C ASP A 288 22.14 -2.35 11.16
N TYR A 289 22.66 -3.28 10.37
CA TYR A 289 21.95 -4.51 9.97
C TYR A 289 22.56 -5.74 10.65
N VAL A 290 22.46 -5.80 11.97
CA VAL A 290 22.93 -6.92 12.79
C VAL A 290 21.79 -7.89 13.10
N LEU A 291 21.94 -9.13 12.67
CA LEU A 291 21.03 -10.23 12.99
C LEU A 291 21.52 -10.97 14.24
N THR A 292 20.70 -11.00 15.28
CA THR A 292 20.96 -11.82 16.48
C THR A 292 20.18 -13.12 16.39
N ASP A 293 20.87 -14.25 16.46
CA ASP A 293 20.24 -15.57 16.57
C ASP A 293 19.62 -15.73 17.96
N GLU A 294 18.29 -15.88 18.01
CA GLU A 294 17.54 -15.92 19.29
C GLU A 294 17.84 -17.16 20.15
N ASN A 295 18.38 -18.25 19.57
CA ASN A 295 18.68 -19.47 20.31
C ASN A 295 20.08 -19.46 20.92
N THR A 296 21.03 -18.81 20.26
CA THR A 296 22.46 -18.83 20.62
C THR A 296 22.99 -17.49 21.12
N GLY A 297 22.28 -16.40 20.83
CA GLY A 297 22.75 -15.03 21.05
C GLY A 297 23.87 -14.60 20.10
N GLN A 298 24.19 -15.40 19.08
CA GLN A 298 25.24 -15.06 18.13
C GLN A 298 24.78 -13.93 17.20
N GLU A 299 25.64 -12.94 17.01
CA GLU A 299 25.39 -11.82 16.11
C GLU A 299 26.08 -12.02 14.75
N HIS A 300 25.38 -11.63 13.69
CA HIS A 300 25.87 -11.58 12.32
C HIS A 300 25.60 -10.20 11.74
N ASP A 301 26.66 -9.44 11.45
CA ASP A 301 26.58 -8.12 10.84
C ASP A 301 26.51 -8.24 9.31
N PHE A 302 25.43 -7.75 8.71
CA PHE A 302 25.20 -7.69 7.27
C PHE A 302 25.22 -6.25 6.73
N THR A 303 25.71 -5.30 7.53
CA THR A 303 25.59 -3.87 7.23
C THR A 303 26.23 -3.52 5.90
N SER A 304 27.45 -4.00 5.66
CA SER A 304 28.17 -3.69 4.42
C SER A 304 27.45 -4.25 3.19
N GLU A 305 27.01 -5.51 3.25
CA GLU A 305 26.35 -6.21 2.14
C GLU A 305 25.00 -5.60 1.80
N ILE A 306 24.19 -5.26 2.81
CA ILE A 306 22.87 -4.67 2.61
C ILE A 306 23.00 -3.22 2.13
N VAL A 307 23.90 -2.43 2.73
CA VAL A 307 24.15 -1.05 2.29
C VAL A 307 24.62 -1.02 0.83
N GLU A 308 25.56 -1.89 0.44
CA GLU A 308 26.04 -1.99 -0.94
C GLU A 308 24.90 -2.31 -1.92
N ALA A 309 24.07 -3.31 -1.59
CA ALA A 309 22.92 -3.69 -2.41
C ALA A 309 21.89 -2.55 -2.56
N LEU A 310 21.55 -1.86 -1.47
CA LEU A 310 20.60 -0.74 -1.52
C LEU A 310 21.18 0.48 -2.25
N GLN A 311 22.49 0.74 -2.15
CA GLN A 311 23.17 1.77 -2.93
C GLN A 311 23.18 1.48 -4.42
N GLU A 312 23.46 0.24 -4.82
CA GLU A 312 23.42 -0.18 -6.22
C GLU A 312 22.01 0.01 -6.80
N TYR A 313 20.99 -0.46 -6.08
CA TYR A 313 19.60 -0.29 -6.50
C TYR A 313 19.22 1.19 -6.65
N ALA A 314 19.58 2.03 -5.67
CA ALA A 314 19.27 3.46 -5.69
C ALA A 314 19.94 4.20 -6.85
N LYS A 315 21.19 3.84 -7.21
CA LYS A 315 21.88 4.41 -8.38
C LYS A 315 21.14 4.14 -9.68
N ILE A 316 20.73 2.90 -9.89
CA ILE A 316 19.97 2.49 -11.08
C ILE A 316 18.61 3.19 -11.11
N LEU A 317 17.93 3.26 -9.97
CA LEU A 317 16.63 3.91 -9.82
C LEU A 317 16.70 5.40 -10.16
N VAL A 318 17.66 6.13 -9.57
CA VAL A 318 17.83 7.57 -9.81
C VAL A 318 18.12 7.83 -11.29
N ALA A 319 19.07 7.11 -11.89
CA ALA A 319 19.40 7.27 -13.31
C ALA A 319 18.14 7.09 -14.19
N LYS A 320 17.37 6.02 -13.97
CA LYS A 320 16.14 5.75 -14.74
C LYS A 320 15.05 6.81 -14.52
N VAL A 321 14.85 7.28 -13.29
CA VAL A 321 13.86 8.34 -13.01
C VAL A 321 14.25 9.65 -13.68
N LEU A 322 15.52 10.04 -13.59
CA LEU A 322 16.00 11.26 -14.23
C LEU A 322 15.92 11.16 -15.76
N ASP A 323 16.33 10.04 -16.35
CA ASP A 323 16.25 9.80 -17.81
C ASP A 323 14.82 9.92 -18.36
N VAL A 324 13.83 9.48 -17.58
CA VAL A 324 12.40 9.55 -17.99
C VAL A 324 11.87 10.99 -17.98
N PHE A 325 12.27 11.82 -17.00
CA PHE A 325 11.62 13.11 -16.77
C PHE A 325 12.46 14.35 -17.06
N ILE A 326 13.78 14.21 -17.12
CA ILE A 326 14.73 15.30 -17.42
C ILE A 326 15.32 15.05 -18.80
N PRO A 327 14.59 15.35 -19.90
CA PRO A 327 15.17 15.30 -21.22
C PRO A 327 16.29 16.34 -21.33
N SER A 328 17.37 15.96 -22.01
CA SER A 328 18.61 16.72 -22.20
C SER A 328 18.42 18.09 -22.88
N SER A 329 17.21 18.42 -23.33
CA SER A 329 16.87 19.58 -24.15
C SER A 329 15.98 20.62 -23.45
N THR A 330 15.65 20.45 -22.16
CA THR A 330 14.73 21.38 -21.48
C THR A 330 15.36 22.09 -20.27
N ASN A 331 15.18 23.41 -20.19
CA ASN A 331 15.59 24.25 -19.05
C ASN A 331 14.54 24.27 -17.92
N THR A 332 13.53 23.40 -17.96
CA THR A 332 12.45 23.38 -16.97
C THR A 332 12.93 22.70 -15.71
N VAL A 333 12.93 23.42 -14.59
CA VAL A 333 13.21 22.84 -13.27
C VAL A 333 11.99 22.04 -12.81
N LEU A 334 12.17 20.74 -12.63
CA LEU A 334 11.20 19.84 -12.00
C LEU A 334 11.55 19.65 -10.53
N LYS A 335 10.51 19.47 -9.69
CA LYS A 335 10.67 18.94 -8.34
C LYS A 335 10.28 17.46 -8.33
N PHE A 336 10.92 16.67 -7.49
CA PHE A 336 10.68 15.25 -7.32
C PHE A 336 10.27 15.00 -5.87
N ILE A 337 9.24 14.18 -5.68
CA ILE A 337 8.82 13.71 -4.36
C ILE A 337 8.79 12.19 -4.41
N TYR A 338 9.65 11.57 -3.60
CA TYR A 338 9.72 10.12 -3.46
C TYR A 338 8.75 9.67 -2.37
N ILE A 339 7.83 8.79 -2.75
CA ILE A 339 6.80 8.18 -1.89
C ILE A 339 6.82 6.66 -2.06
N GLY A 340 5.91 5.95 -1.39
CA GLY A 340 5.83 4.49 -1.43
C GLY A 340 6.51 3.82 -0.26
N GLY A 341 6.27 2.51 -0.11
CA GLY A 341 6.74 1.71 1.03
C GLY A 341 8.26 1.64 1.15
N GLU A 342 8.96 1.67 0.00
CA GLU A 342 10.42 1.47 -0.05
C GLU A 342 11.20 2.79 -0.08
N ALA A 343 10.54 3.93 -0.33
CA ALA A 343 11.20 5.23 -0.39
C ALA A 343 11.96 5.60 0.91
N PRO A 344 11.44 5.36 2.13
CA PRO A 344 12.19 5.64 3.35
C PRO A 344 13.45 4.75 3.50
N VAL A 345 13.38 3.50 3.05
CA VAL A 345 14.52 2.57 3.10
C VAL A 345 15.62 3.02 2.13
N LEU A 346 15.21 3.53 0.96
CA LEU A 346 16.13 3.98 -0.08
C LEU A 346 16.58 5.43 0.06
N GLU A 347 15.98 6.22 0.95
CA GLU A 347 16.25 7.66 1.11
C GLU A 347 17.74 8.03 1.19
N PRO A 348 18.56 7.48 2.12
CA PRO A 348 19.96 7.86 2.23
C PRO A 348 20.73 7.56 0.94
N TYR A 349 20.39 6.47 0.27
CA TYR A 349 21.08 5.98 -0.92
C TYR A 349 20.66 6.73 -2.19
N ILE A 350 19.39 7.12 -2.31
CA ILE A 350 18.90 7.99 -3.38
C ILE A 350 19.56 9.37 -3.25
N ARG A 351 19.67 9.92 -2.03
CA ARG A 351 20.35 11.21 -1.80
C ARG A 351 21.80 11.17 -2.25
N LEU A 352 22.52 10.08 -1.98
CA LEU A 352 23.89 9.87 -2.46
C LEU A 352 23.94 9.71 -3.97
N ALA A 353 23.09 8.87 -4.56
CA ALA A 353 23.04 8.62 -6.00
C ALA A 353 22.72 9.89 -6.81
N LEU A 354 21.92 10.82 -6.29
CA LEU A 354 21.65 12.09 -6.94
C LEU A 354 22.93 12.92 -7.16
N LEU A 355 23.95 12.77 -6.31
CA LEU A 355 25.20 13.53 -6.41
C LEU A 355 26.05 13.13 -7.62
N ASP A 356 25.79 11.96 -8.21
CA ASP A 356 26.42 11.53 -9.46
C ASP A 356 25.87 12.33 -10.68
N HIS A 357 24.71 12.98 -10.52
CA HIS A 357 24.00 13.67 -11.60
C HIS A 357 23.89 15.19 -11.39
N MET A 358 23.97 15.66 -10.14
CA MET A 358 23.80 17.07 -9.81
C MET A 358 24.54 17.45 -8.53
N ASN A 359 24.76 18.75 -8.30
CA ASN A 359 25.36 19.20 -7.05
C ASN A 359 24.39 19.09 -5.87
N GLU A 360 24.94 19.12 -4.66
CA GLU A 360 24.19 18.98 -3.40
C GLU A 360 23.05 20.01 -3.25
N THR A 361 23.26 21.25 -3.70
CA THR A 361 22.25 22.31 -3.63
C THR A 361 21.06 21.99 -4.54
N ALA A 362 21.32 21.55 -5.77
CA ALA A 362 20.28 21.14 -6.71
C ALA A 362 19.51 19.92 -6.19
N ALA A 363 20.22 18.91 -5.65
CA ALA A 363 19.60 17.73 -5.04
C ALA A 363 18.67 18.13 -3.90
N LYS A 364 19.15 18.91 -2.92
CA LYS A 364 18.33 19.37 -1.77
C LYS A 364 17.14 20.23 -2.16
N ASN A 365 17.29 21.09 -3.17
CA ASN A 365 16.23 22.00 -3.58
C ASN A 365 15.18 21.34 -4.47
N ASN A 366 15.52 20.25 -5.18
CA ASN A 366 14.65 19.65 -6.18
C ASN A 366 14.14 18.27 -5.83
N HIS A 367 14.77 17.54 -4.90
CA HIS A 367 14.42 16.16 -4.57
C HIS A 367 14.02 16.05 -3.09
N PHE A 368 12.78 15.65 -2.86
CA PHE A 368 12.17 15.61 -1.54
C PHE A 368 11.67 14.21 -1.20
N PHE A 369 11.74 13.86 0.08
CA PHE A 369 11.05 12.73 0.66
C PHE A 369 9.84 13.24 1.44
N LEU A 370 8.90 12.35 1.77
CA LEU A 370 7.70 12.78 2.49
C LEU A 370 8.03 13.45 3.84
N SER A 371 9.07 12.97 4.51
CA SER A 371 9.65 13.52 5.74
C SER A 371 10.11 14.99 5.61
N ASP A 372 10.51 15.43 4.41
CA ASP A 372 10.92 16.81 4.12
C ASP A 372 9.72 17.77 3.94
N ILE A 373 8.51 17.21 3.83
CA ILE A 373 7.31 17.94 3.43
C ILE A 373 6.27 17.94 4.56
N ILE A 374 5.94 16.77 5.09
CA ILE A 374 4.87 16.63 6.08
C ILE A 374 5.44 16.88 7.48
N LYS A 375 4.98 17.97 8.10
CA LYS A 375 5.31 18.27 9.49
C LYS A 375 4.32 17.58 10.43
N ARG A 376 4.80 17.22 11.62
CA ARG A 376 3.95 16.68 12.68
C ARG A 376 2.95 17.74 13.16
N ASP A 377 1.67 17.41 13.07
CA ASP A 377 0.57 18.17 13.65
C ASP A 377 -0.21 17.24 14.59
N GLU A 378 -0.32 17.60 15.87
CA GLU A 378 -1.01 16.79 16.88
C GLU A 378 -2.51 16.68 16.64
N LYS A 379 -3.10 17.59 15.85
CA LYS A 379 -4.52 17.55 15.52
C LYS A 379 -4.81 16.78 14.23
N GLU A 380 -3.78 16.42 13.48
CA GLU A 380 -3.94 15.71 12.23
C GLU A 380 -4.38 14.27 12.50
N ILE A 381 -5.54 13.94 11.98
CA ILE A 381 -6.08 12.58 11.99
C ILE A 381 -5.41 11.84 10.84
N PHE A 382 -4.75 10.73 11.18
CA PHE A 382 -4.09 9.85 10.21
C PHE A 382 -3.02 10.57 9.37
N ALA A 383 -1.99 11.10 10.04
CA ALA A 383 -0.85 11.69 9.38
C ALA A 383 -0.19 10.69 8.40
N PRO A 384 -0.07 11.02 7.11
CA PRO A 384 0.39 10.07 6.11
C PRO A 384 1.87 9.77 6.29
N THR A 385 2.22 8.50 6.19
CA THR A 385 3.60 8.05 5.98
C THR A 385 3.84 7.86 4.48
N SER A 386 5.09 7.64 4.08
CA SER A 386 5.41 7.33 2.67
C SER A 386 4.62 6.14 2.14
N ARG A 387 4.36 5.15 3.00
CA ARG A 387 3.54 3.97 2.72
C ARG A 387 2.04 4.27 2.63
N THR A 388 1.52 5.13 3.51
CA THR A 388 0.07 5.34 3.66
C THR A 388 -0.46 6.60 2.96
N ILE A 389 0.39 7.35 2.25
CA ILE A 389 0.00 8.63 1.63
C ILE A 389 -1.12 8.49 0.60
N ASN A 390 -1.09 7.42 -0.21
CA ASN A 390 -2.14 7.13 -1.17
C ASN A 390 -3.46 6.77 -0.46
N LEU A 391 -3.41 5.96 0.60
CA LEU A 391 -4.56 5.60 1.42
C LEU A 391 -5.21 6.82 2.09
N ALA A 392 -4.39 7.68 2.71
CA ALA A 392 -4.86 8.93 3.32
C ALA A 392 -5.53 9.85 2.28
N ALA A 393 -5.06 9.83 1.03
CA ALA A 393 -5.60 10.65 -0.04
C ALA A 393 -6.96 10.14 -0.52
N LEU A 394 -7.12 8.81 -0.57
CA LEU A 394 -8.40 8.17 -0.82
C LEU A 394 -9.42 8.49 0.28
N GLU A 395 -9.02 8.45 1.56
CA GLU A 395 -9.90 8.83 2.68
C GLU A 395 -10.34 10.30 2.59
N LEU A 396 -9.40 11.21 2.34
CA LEU A 396 -9.70 12.62 2.08
C LEU A 396 -10.74 12.81 0.97
N LYS A 397 -10.60 12.07 -0.14
CA LYS A 397 -11.54 12.15 -1.26
C LYS A 397 -12.87 11.46 -0.97
N ALA A 398 -12.89 10.38 -0.20
CA ALA A 398 -14.12 9.73 0.22
C ALA A 398 -14.95 10.66 1.12
N ILE A 399 -14.33 11.39 2.05
CA ILE A 399 -15.02 12.39 2.90
C ILE A 399 -15.60 13.53 2.05
N ASP A 400 -14.82 14.05 1.09
CA ASP A 400 -15.24 15.12 0.18
C ASP A 400 -16.48 14.71 -0.65
N GLU A 401 -16.44 13.52 -1.23
CA GLU A 401 -17.48 13.04 -2.15
C GLU A 401 -18.74 12.52 -1.45
N THR A 402 -18.62 12.01 -0.22
CA THR A 402 -19.78 11.64 0.60
C THR A 402 -20.51 12.86 1.15
N LYS A 403 -19.81 13.98 1.41
CA LYS A 403 -20.45 15.26 1.76
C LYS A 403 -21.28 15.82 0.61
N GLU A 404 -20.77 15.74 -0.63
CA GLU A 404 -21.50 16.19 -1.83
C GLU A 404 -22.77 15.37 -2.11
N GLN A 405 -22.83 14.11 -1.68
CA GLN A 405 -24.01 13.25 -1.85
C GLN A 405 -25.13 13.54 -0.84
N LEU A 406 -24.79 14.15 0.30
CA LEU A 406 -25.72 14.51 1.38
C LEU A 406 -26.21 15.97 1.30
N ALA A 407 -25.65 16.78 0.40
CA ALA A 407 -26.01 18.17 0.14
C ALA A 407 -26.89 18.29 -1.11
#